data_AF-A0A2G2W143-F1
#
_entry.id   AF-A0A2G2W143-F1
#
_cell.length_a   1.000
_cell.length_b   1.000
_cell.length_c   1.000
_cell.angle_alpha   90.00
_cell.angle_beta   90.00
_cell.angle_gamma   90.00
#
_symmetry.space_group_name_H-M   'P 1'
#
loop_
_entity.id
_entity.type
_entity.pdbx_description
1 polymer ?
#
loop_
_entity_poly.entity_id
_entity_poly.type
_entity_poly.pdbx_seq_one_letter_code
_entity_poly.pdbx_strand_id
1 'polypeptide(L)'
;MNEDMIKIGQVERSNVCGSIWDEKGRDQVGEFLTSTSVSYGALSMYDNPTKVLKTMKFSTNKSSYGPFGKSSLDAKHFNFHVGNPRLFAGFHGSINSFGVESIGVYVKSNISSIVNPKVPSVKSEKEEDNK
;
A
#
# COMPACT_ATOMS: atom_id res chain seq x y z
N MET A 1 26.31 2.61 13.18
CA MET A 1 26.56 2.26 11.78
C MET A 1 25.34 1.54 11.23
N ASN A 2 24.69 2.20 10.27
CA ASN A 2 23.66 1.80 9.29
C ASN A 2 22.57 2.87 9.25
N GLU A 3 22.76 3.86 8.36
CA GLU A 3 21.94 5.07 8.23
C GLU A 3 20.91 5.02 7.08
N ASP A 4 20.51 3.82 6.63
CA ASP A 4 19.56 3.68 5.52
C ASP A 4 18.08 3.67 5.99
N MET A 5 17.70 4.64 6.84
CA MET A 5 16.29 4.89 7.17
C MET A 5 15.73 6.03 6.32
N ILE A 6 14.69 5.76 5.55
CA ILE A 6 13.86 6.80 4.92
C ILE A 6 13.23 7.62 6.06
N LYS A 7 13.72 8.84 6.27
CA LYS A 7 13.18 9.77 7.28
C LYS A 7 11.92 10.43 6.69
N ILE A 8 10.78 10.23 7.34
CA ILE A 8 9.55 10.97 7.05
C ILE A 8 9.59 12.25 7.89
N GLY A 9 9.62 13.42 7.24
CA GLY A 9 9.57 14.72 7.92
C GLY A 9 8.22 15.00 8.57
N GLN A 10 8.18 15.95 9.52
CA GLN A 10 6.95 16.37 10.20
C GLN A 10 5.90 16.89 9.20
N VAL A 11 4.64 16.53 9.45
CA VAL A 11 3.48 17.07 8.74
C VAL A 11 3.24 18.50 9.21
N GLU A 12 3.64 19.50 8.42
CA GLU A 12 3.13 20.85 8.61
C GLU A 12 1.66 20.94 8.17
N ARG A 13 0.85 21.64 8.98
CA ARG A 13 -0.58 21.87 8.78
C ARG A 13 -0.85 22.73 7.55
N SER A 14 -0.64 22.19 6.35
CA SER A 14 -1.12 22.78 5.11
C SER A 14 -2.00 21.76 4.38
N ASN A 15 -3.07 22.23 3.75
CA ASN A 15 -4.06 21.42 3.03
C ASN A 15 -3.51 20.79 1.73
N VAL A 16 -2.19 20.62 1.61
CA VAL A 16 -1.52 20.04 0.45
C VAL A 16 -1.11 18.62 0.80
N CYS A 17 -1.76 17.67 0.15
CA CYS A 17 -1.47 16.24 0.22
C CYS A 17 0.05 16.01 0.05
N GLY A 18 0.68 15.40 1.06
CA GLY A 18 2.13 15.28 1.18
C GLY A 18 2.83 14.81 -0.10
N SER A 19 3.57 15.73 -0.71
CA SER A 19 4.63 15.40 -1.66
C SER A 19 5.86 15.03 -0.83
N ILE A 20 6.44 13.85 -1.08
CA ILE A 20 7.72 13.46 -0.53
C ILE A 20 8.78 14.21 -1.36
N TRP A 21 9.57 15.08 -0.72
CA TRP A 21 10.60 15.88 -1.39
C TRP A 21 11.99 15.28 -1.11
N ASP A 22 12.92 15.36 -2.07
CA ASP A 22 14.35 15.22 -1.74
C ASP A 22 14.83 16.48 -0.99
N GLU A 23 15.96 16.41 -0.29
CA GLU A 23 16.58 17.55 0.42
C GLU A 23 16.88 18.77 -0.50
N LYS A 24 16.73 18.61 -1.82
CA LYS A 24 17.01 19.60 -2.86
C LYS A 24 15.76 20.09 -3.59
N GLY A 25 14.55 19.75 -3.09
CA GLY A 25 13.29 20.24 -3.63
C GLY A 25 12.93 19.72 -5.03
N ARG A 26 13.49 18.57 -5.45
CA ARG A 26 13.16 17.95 -6.75
C ARG A 26 12.11 16.86 -6.56
N ASP A 27 11.10 16.87 -7.43
CA ASP A 27 9.99 15.90 -7.50
C ASP A 27 10.40 14.45 -7.82
N GLN A 28 11.70 14.15 -7.87
CA GLN A 28 12.19 12.80 -8.10
C GLN A 28 12.50 12.15 -6.77
N VAL A 29 11.45 11.61 -6.13
CA VAL A 29 11.63 10.57 -5.12
C VAL A 29 12.28 9.39 -5.84
N GLY A 30 13.59 9.26 -5.72
CA GLY A 30 14.35 8.22 -6.43
C GLY A 30 13.95 6.81 -5.98
N GLU A 31 13.30 6.68 -4.82
CA GLU A 31 12.88 5.40 -4.24
C GLU A 31 11.47 5.45 -3.68
N PHE A 32 10.61 4.53 -4.13
CA PHE A 32 9.21 4.45 -3.72
C PHE A 32 8.81 3.00 -3.42
N LEU A 33 7.83 2.85 -2.54
CA LEU A 33 7.29 1.55 -2.15
C LEU A 33 6.58 0.88 -3.34
N THR A 34 6.93 -0.37 -3.61
CA THR A 34 6.32 -1.21 -4.64
C THR A 34 5.43 -2.28 -4.02
N SER A 35 5.85 -2.84 -2.87
CA SER A 35 5.05 -3.83 -2.14
C SER A 35 5.36 -3.89 -0.66
N THR A 36 4.42 -4.46 0.08
CA THR A 36 4.55 -4.77 1.51
C THR A 36 4.19 -6.24 1.70
N SER A 37 5.17 -7.03 2.14
CA SER A 37 4.97 -8.43 2.51
C SER A 37 4.95 -8.57 4.02
N VAL A 38 3.94 -9.25 4.55
CA VAL A 38 3.78 -9.51 5.98
C VAL A 38 3.60 -10.99 6.23
N SER A 39 3.99 -11.43 7.42
CA SER A 39 3.50 -12.68 7.99
C SER A 39 2.81 -12.41 9.31
N TYR A 40 1.78 -13.19 9.62
CA TYR A 40 1.02 -13.07 10.85
C TYR A 40 0.63 -14.45 11.36
N GLY A 41 0.43 -14.56 12.66
CA GLY A 41 0.12 -15.84 13.30
C GLY A 41 -0.33 -15.65 14.73
N ALA A 42 -0.80 -16.72 15.35
CA ALA A 42 -1.18 -16.70 16.76
C ALA A 42 0.07 -16.57 17.65
N LEU A 43 -0.07 -15.93 18.80
CA LEU A 43 0.84 -16.12 19.91
C LEU A 43 0.33 -17.29 20.74
N SER A 44 1.02 -18.42 20.68
CA SER A 44 0.66 -19.66 21.38
C SER A 44 1.00 -19.65 22.88
N MET A 45 1.41 -18.51 23.44
CA MET A 45 1.83 -18.41 24.84
C MET A 45 0.67 -18.16 25.83
N TYR A 46 -0.56 -17.96 25.35
CA TYR A 46 -1.71 -17.61 26.20
C TYR A 46 -2.97 -18.39 25.82
N ASP A 47 -3.85 -18.60 26.80
CA ASP A 47 -5.13 -19.33 26.66
C ASP A 47 -6.07 -18.71 25.62
N ASN A 48 -5.92 -17.40 25.33
CA ASN A 48 -6.64 -16.71 24.27
C ASN A 48 -5.69 -16.39 23.10
N PRO A 49 -5.74 -17.15 21.99
CA PRO A 49 -4.83 -16.98 20.87
C PRO A 49 -5.04 -15.61 20.21
N THR A 50 -4.12 -14.69 20.47
CA THR A 50 -4.11 -13.36 19.86
C THR A 50 -3.29 -13.41 18.58
N LYS A 51 -3.86 -12.92 17.48
CA LYS A 51 -3.14 -12.81 16.20
C LYS A 51 -2.32 -11.53 16.18
N VAL A 52 -1.06 -11.66 15.78
CA VAL A 52 -0.15 -10.53 15.61
C VAL A 52 0.64 -10.72 14.32
N LEU A 53 1.12 -9.60 13.78
CA LEU A 53 2.16 -9.65 12.75
C LEU A 53 3.45 -10.20 13.35
N LYS A 54 4.06 -11.14 12.62
CA LYS A 54 5.30 -11.82 12.97
C LYS A 54 6.48 -11.21 12.23
N THR A 55 6.34 -11.00 10.93
CA THR A 55 7.35 -10.33 10.11
C THR A 55 6.77 -9.34 9.12
N MET A 56 7.58 -8.36 8.74
CA MET A 56 7.23 -7.34 7.74
C MET A 56 8.43 -7.02 6.87
N LYS A 57 8.24 -6.99 5.55
CA LYS A 57 9.24 -6.63 4.55
C LYS A 57 8.65 -5.59 3.61
N PHE A 58 9.38 -4.52 3.39
CA PHE A 58 9.03 -3.49 2.42
C PHE A 58 9.91 -3.62 1.21
N SER A 59 9.31 -3.66 0.02
CA SER A 59 10.06 -3.63 -1.23
C SER A 59 9.82 -2.30 -1.92
N THR A 60 10.88 -1.75 -2.49
CA THR A 60 10.86 -0.52 -3.27
C THR A 60 11.23 -0.84 -4.71
N ASN A 61 11.30 0.18 -5.57
CA ASN A 61 11.85 0.05 -6.92
C ASN A 61 13.37 -0.14 -6.95
N LYS A 62 14.07 0.03 -5.82
CA LYS A 62 15.53 -0.10 -5.74
C LYS A 62 16.00 -1.28 -4.89
N SER A 63 15.30 -1.59 -3.81
CA SER A 63 15.76 -2.57 -2.83
C SER A 63 14.60 -3.22 -2.08
N SER A 64 14.94 -4.08 -1.12
CA SER A 64 14.02 -4.64 -0.14
C SER A 64 14.60 -4.50 1.26
N TYR A 65 13.74 -4.14 2.21
CA TYR A 65 14.08 -3.83 3.58
C TYR A 65 13.36 -4.80 4.53
N GLY A 66 14.11 -5.44 5.42
CA GLY A 66 13.62 -6.52 6.29
C GLY A 66 13.97 -7.92 5.77
N PRO A 67 13.23 -8.97 6.17
CA PRO A 67 12.06 -8.92 7.04
C PRO A 67 12.41 -8.50 8.48
N PHE A 68 11.66 -7.55 9.01
CA PHE A 68 11.71 -7.15 10.41
C PHE A 68 10.80 -8.06 11.23
N GLY A 69 11.20 -8.39 12.46
CA GLY A 69 10.47 -9.28 13.36
C GLY A 69 10.99 -10.71 13.34
N LYS A 70 10.19 -11.65 13.87
CA LYS A 70 10.60 -13.06 14.04
C LYS A 70 9.62 -13.97 13.32
N SER A 71 10.14 -14.74 12.37
CA SER A 71 9.35 -15.73 11.63
C SER A 71 8.83 -16.83 12.56
N SER A 72 7.72 -17.45 12.19
CA SER A 72 7.14 -18.61 12.88
C SER A 72 6.70 -19.65 11.85
N LEU A 73 6.86 -20.93 12.17
CA LEU A 73 6.56 -22.03 11.23
C LEU A 73 5.08 -22.09 10.84
N ASP A 74 4.20 -21.61 11.71
CA ASP A 74 2.75 -21.56 11.57
C ASP A 74 2.24 -20.21 11.01
N ALA A 75 3.15 -19.30 10.62
CA ALA A 75 2.76 -17.98 10.15
C ALA A 75 2.14 -18.04 8.74
N LYS A 76 1.06 -17.27 8.54
CA LYS A 76 0.46 -17.03 7.24
C LYS A 76 1.07 -15.80 6.61
N HIS A 77 1.26 -15.84 5.29
CA HIS A 77 1.87 -14.76 4.55
C HIS A 77 0.83 -13.98 3.74
N PHE A 78 1.04 -12.67 3.62
CA PHE A 78 0.27 -11.79 2.76
C PHE A 78 1.23 -10.81 2.08
N ASN A 79 0.97 -10.50 0.81
CA ASN A 79 1.75 -9.54 0.05
C ASN A 79 0.83 -8.57 -0.69
N PHE A 80 0.95 -7.29 -0.37
CA PHE A 80 0.23 -6.20 -1.01
C PHE A 80 1.14 -5.49 -2.01
N HIS A 81 0.69 -5.41 -3.27
CA HIS A 81 1.37 -4.64 -4.31
C HIS A 81 0.66 -3.31 -4.52
N VAL A 82 1.42 -2.21 -4.42
CA VAL A 82 0.89 -0.84 -4.57
C VAL A 82 0.40 -0.57 -6.00
N GLY A 83 0.97 -1.26 -6.99
CA GLY A 83 0.68 -1.03 -8.41
C GLY A 83 1.33 0.27 -8.88
N ASN A 84 0.55 1.37 -8.92
CA ASN A 84 1.09 2.69 -9.28
C ASN A 84 1.64 3.40 -8.03
N PRO A 85 2.94 3.70 -7.97
CA PRO A 85 3.57 4.27 -6.78
C PRO A 85 3.05 5.65 -6.40
N ARG A 86 2.45 6.40 -7.34
CA ARG A 86 1.83 7.70 -7.05
C ARG A 86 0.53 7.56 -6.24
N LEU A 87 -0.02 6.35 -6.15
CA LEU A 87 -1.25 6.08 -5.43
C LEU A 87 -1.00 5.73 -3.96
N PHE A 88 0.21 5.35 -3.56
CA PHE A 88 0.49 5.11 -2.14
C PHE A 88 0.35 6.42 -1.35
N ALA A 89 -0.46 6.39 -0.29
CA ALA A 89 -0.75 7.56 0.55
C ALA A 89 -0.35 7.37 2.02
N GLY A 90 0.07 6.17 2.43
CA GLY A 90 0.52 5.88 3.78
C GLY A 90 0.00 4.55 4.31
N PHE A 91 0.28 4.29 5.58
CA PHE A 91 -0.19 3.10 6.29
C PHE A 91 -1.16 3.49 7.41
N HIS A 92 -2.00 2.55 7.80
CA HIS A 92 -2.73 2.57 9.06
C HIS A 92 -2.65 1.20 9.71
N GLY A 93 -3.09 1.08 10.95
CA GLY A 93 -3.03 -0.18 11.67
C GLY A 93 -3.47 -0.04 13.11
N SER A 94 -3.28 -1.13 13.84
CA SER A 94 -3.54 -1.20 15.28
C SER A 94 -2.42 -1.96 15.98
N ILE A 95 -2.23 -1.63 17.25
CA ILE A 95 -1.33 -2.34 18.14
C ILE A 95 -2.11 -2.81 19.36
N ASN A 96 -1.67 -3.92 19.93
CA ASN A 96 -2.12 -4.40 21.23
C ASN A 96 -0.90 -4.57 22.15
N SER A 97 -1.12 -5.12 23.34
CA SER A 97 -0.07 -5.34 24.35
C SER A 97 1.06 -6.26 23.88
N PHE A 98 0.90 -6.99 22.78
CA PHE A 98 1.86 -7.95 22.26
C PHE A 98 2.55 -7.51 20.96
N GLY A 99 2.07 -6.46 20.30
CA GLY A 99 2.67 -5.94 19.08
C GLY A 99 1.65 -5.41 18.07
N VAL A 100 2.04 -5.42 16.80
CA VAL A 100 1.18 -4.97 15.70
C VAL A 100 0.11 -6.02 15.43
N GLU A 101 -1.14 -5.65 15.63
CA GLU A 101 -2.31 -6.51 15.42
C GLU A 101 -2.76 -6.48 13.96
N SER A 102 -2.77 -5.29 13.36
CA SER A 102 -3.17 -5.10 11.97
C SER A 102 -2.37 -4.02 11.28
N ILE A 103 -2.23 -4.16 9.96
CA ILE A 103 -1.70 -3.14 9.06
C ILE A 103 -2.59 -3.06 7.83
N GLY A 104 -2.84 -1.84 7.38
CA GLY A 104 -3.51 -1.52 6.14
C GLY A 104 -2.79 -0.39 5.41
N VAL A 105 -3.18 -0.18 4.15
CA VAL A 105 -2.53 0.77 3.24
C VAL A 105 -3.59 1.75 2.74
N TYR A 106 -3.29 3.05 2.84
CA TYR A 106 -4.07 4.07 2.15
C TYR A 106 -3.60 4.19 0.71
N VAL A 107 -4.57 4.13 -0.22
CA VAL A 107 -4.35 4.28 -1.65
C VAL A 107 -5.21 5.43 -2.17
N LYS A 108 -4.61 6.37 -2.92
CA LYS A 108 -5.34 7.45 -3.59
C LYS A 108 -6.17 6.86 -4.73
N SER A 109 -7.44 7.25 -4.81
CA SER A 109 -8.30 6.90 -5.94
C SER A 109 -7.85 7.66 -7.18
N ASN A 110 -7.65 6.95 -8.30
CA ASN A 110 -7.40 7.57 -9.58
C ASN A 110 -8.74 7.94 -10.24
N ILE A 111 -9.32 9.07 -9.85
CA ILE A 111 -10.62 9.52 -10.36
C ILE A 111 -10.57 9.79 -11.89
N SER A 112 -9.39 9.90 -12.50
CA SER A 112 -9.28 10.20 -13.93
C SER A 112 -9.72 9.06 -14.86
N SER A 113 -9.86 7.81 -14.37
CA SER A 113 -10.38 6.70 -15.19
C SER A 113 -11.91 6.55 -15.15
N ILE A 114 -12.62 7.29 -14.29
CA ILE A 114 -14.08 7.16 -14.10
C ILE A 114 -14.88 8.11 -15.03
N VAL A 115 -14.26 9.14 -15.61
CA VAL A 115 -14.98 10.21 -16.33
C VAL A 115 -15.16 10.00 -17.84
N ASN A 116 -14.94 8.78 -18.38
CA ASN A 116 -15.30 8.49 -19.78
C ASN A 116 -16.33 7.35 -19.86
N PRO A 117 -17.62 7.60 -19.54
CA PRO A 117 -18.67 6.74 -20.04
C PRO A 117 -18.75 6.97 -21.56
N LYS A 118 -18.02 6.16 -22.33
CA LYS A 118 -18.35 5.96 -23.75
C LYS A 118 -19.74 5.32 -23.77
N VAL A 119 -20.77 6.15 -23.83
CA VAL A 119 -22.13 5.72 -24.16
C VAL A 119 -22.06 5.11 -25.56
N PRO A 120 -22.37 3.83 -25.76
CA PRO A 120 -22.45 3.27 -27.11
C PRO A 120 -23.63 3.91 -27.83
N SER A 121 -23.36 4.64 -28.92
CA SER A 121 -24.40 5.11 -29.84
C SER A 121 -25.05 3.90 -30.50
N VAL A 122 -26.28 3.58 -30.11
CA VAL A 122 -27.13 2.60 -30.80
C VAL A 122 -27.41 3.17 -32.19
N LYS A 123 -26.90 2.51 -33.25
CA LYS A 123 -27.34 2.76 -34.62
C LYS A 123 -28.69 2.06 -34.80
N SER A 124 -29.72 2.85 -35.07
CA SER A 124 -30.99 2.36 -35.60
C SER A 124 -30.76 1.84 -37.02
N GLU A 125 -30.82 0.52 -37.21
CA GLU A 125 -30.95 -0.07 -38.54
C GLU A 125 -32.39 0.14 -39.01
N LYS A 126 -32.52 0.74 -40.20
CA LYS A 126 -33.78 0.81 -40.94
C LYS A 126 -33.97 -0.53 -41.62
N GLU A 127 -35.09 -1.19 -41.35
CA GLU A 127 -35.56 -2.32 -42.14
C GLU A 127 -36.37 -1.75 -43.31
N GLU A 128 -35.84 -1.88 -44.53
CA GLU A 128 -36.55 -1.61 -45.79
C GLU A 128 -37.34 -2.86 -46.20
N ASP A 129 -38.60 -2.64 -46.54
CA ASP A 129 -39.53 -3.59 -47.16
C ASP A 129 -38.93 -4.30 -48.38
N ASN A 130 -39.26 -5.59 -48.56
CA ASN A 130 -39.69 -6.15 -49.86
C ASN A 130 -40.08 -7.64 -49.79
N LYS A 131 -41.38 -7.93 -49.74
CA LYS A 131 -42.19 -8.62 -50.78
C LYS A 131 -43.37 -9.40 -50.20
#